data_AF-A0A7S1E788-F1
#
_entry.id   AF-A0A7S1E788-F1
#
_cell.length_a   1.000
_cell.length_b   1.000
_cell.length_c   1.000
_cell.angle_alpha   90.00
_cell.angle_beta   90.00
_cell.angle_gamma   90.00
#
_symmetry.space_group_name_H-M   'P 1'
#
loop_
_entity.id
_entity.type
_entity.pdbx_description
1 polymer ?
#
loop_
_entity_poly.entity_id
_entity_poly.type
_entity_poly.pdbx_seq_one_letter_code
_entity_poly.pdbx_strand_id
1 'polypeptide(L)'
;VHYVAEEKKLIPAAETPFAKDAAFGFTNSNLLDYVEEKTQGRFKRDQVQSITIEDIRKGGPDIVRKKLATLSKLQPCVVNAVTLRDMQVLALGLLDAEAKDQKRILVRSAASFVQARIGLPKKPLLNADTINSLNSSNGG
;
A
#
# COMPACT_ATOMS: atom_id res chain seq x y z
N VAL A 1 3.43 -4.34 -10.29
CA VAL A 1 4.81 -3.80 -10.16
C VAL A 1 4.72 -2.50 -9.38
N HIS A 2 5.66 -2.25 -8.47
CA HIS A 2 5.78 -1.00 -7.74
C HIS A 2 6.59 0.00 -8.59
N TYR A 3 5.97 1.13 -8.88
CA TYR A 3 6.59 2.22 -9.62
C TYR A 3 6.80 3.43 -8.72
N VAL A 4 7.91 4.13 -8.94
CA VAL A 4 8.13 5.49 -8.45
C VAL A 4 7.80 6.44 -9.59
N ALA A 5 6.94 7.43 -9.30
CA ALA A 5 6.60 8.47 -10.26
C ALA A 5 7.61 9.61 -10.15
N GLU A 6 8.38 9.84 -11.21
CA GLU A 6 9.31 10.97 -11.33
C GLU A 6 8.93 11.77 -12.57
N GLU A 7 8.58 13.04 -12.39
CA GLU A 7 8.05 13.92 -13.44
C GLU A 7 6.87 13.29 -14.20
N LYS A 8 7.11 12.80 -15.41
CA LYS A 8 6.13 12.16 -16.31
C LYS A 8 6.45 10.68 -16.58
N LYS A 9 7.37 10.09 -15.82
CA LYS A 9 7.82 8.70 -15.98
C LYS A 9 7.43 7.86 -14.78
N LEU A 10 7.09 6.60 -15.04
CA LEU A 10 6.93 5.56 -14.03
C LEU A 10 8.15 4.66 -14.09
N ILE A 11 9.00 4.75 -13.08
CA ILE A 11 10.24 4.00 -13.00
C ILE A 11 10.01 2.81 -12.07
N PRO A 12 10.27 1.56 -12.48
CA PRO A 12 10.23 0.42 -11.58
C PRO A 12 11.11 0.67 -10.35
N ALA A 13 10.59 0.42 -9.15
CA ALA A 13 11.26 0.81 -7.91
C ALA A 13 12.70 0.26 -7.79
N ALA A 14 12.97 -0.94 -8.30
CA ALA A 14 14.30 -1.57 -8.30
C ALA A 14 15.34 -0.86 -9.19
N GLU A 15 14.90 -0.02 -10.13
CA GLU A 15 15.77 0.77 -11.01
C GLU A 15 16.12 2.14 -10.39
N THR A 16 15.50 2.51 -9.28
CA THR A 16 15.75 3.77 -8.58
C THR A 16 16.92 3.64 -7.59
N PRO A 17 17.53 4.77 -7.15
CA PRO A 17 18.55 4.74 -6.10
C PRO A 17 18.08 4.10 -4.78
N PHE A 18 16.78 4.13 -4.47
CA PHE A 18 16.22 3.51 -3.25
C PHE A 18 16.50 2.01 -3.17
N ALA A 19 16.61 1.34 -4.32
CA ALA A 19 16.91 -0.09 -4.40
C ALA A 19 18.33 -0.43 -3.96
N LYS A 20 19.25 0.54 -4.00
CA LYS A 20 20.68 0.39 -3.66
C LYS A 20 21.00 0.79 -2.22
N ASP A 21 19.99 1.03 -1.39
CA ASP A 21 20.18 1.36 0.01
C ASP A 21 20.96 0.25 0.74
N ALA A 22 21.95 0.62 1.55
CA ALA A 22 22.84 -0.34 2.20
C ALA A 22 22.16 -1.17 3.30
N ALA A 23 21.09 -0.66 3.91
CA ALA A 23 20.36 -1.34 4.98
C ALA A 23 19.09 -2.02 4.46
N PHE A 24 18.43 -1.42 3.48
CA PHE A 24 17.08 -1.81 3.03
C PHE A 24 16.96 -2.07 1.53
N GLY A 25 18.08 -2.10 0.79
CA GLY A 25 18.12 -2.31 -0.65
C GLY A 25 17.40 -3.58 -1.10
N PHE A 26 16.91 -3.59 -2.33
CA PHE A 26 16.10 -4.66 -2.92
C PHE A 26 16.32 -4.75 -4.43
N THR A 27 16.00 -5.89 -5.04
CA THR A 27 16.23 -6.10 -6.48
C THR A 27 14.95 -6.23 -7.29
N ASN A 28 13.81 -6.46 -6.62
CA ASN A 28 12.54 -6.72 -7.29
C ASN A 28 11.55 -5.57 -7.21
N SER A 29 11.06 -5.12 -8.37
CA SER A 29 9.96 -4.15 -8.48
C SER A 29 8.58 -4.82 -8.43
N ASN A 30 8.46 -6.09 -8.79
CA ASN A 30 7.22 -6.82 -8.60
C ASN A 30 7.09 -7.22 -7.14
N LEU A 31 6.02 -6.78 -6.47
CA LEU A 31 5.86 -6.99 -5.04
C LEU A 31 5.68 -8.46 -4.65
N LEU A 32 5.27 -9.34 -5.57
CA LEU A 32 5.23 -10.78 -5.32
C LEU A 32 6.67 -11.34 -5.19
N ASP A 33 7.56 -10.98 -6.13
CA ASP A 33 8.97 -11.37 -6.07
C ASP A 33 9.70 -10.71 -4.90
N TYR A 34 9.38 -9.44 -4.61
CA TYR A 34 9.91 -8.72 -3.46
C TYR A 34 9.56 -9.40 -2.13
N VAL A 35 8.33 -9.93 -1.99
CA VAL A 35 7.96 -10.69 -0.79
C VAL A 35 8.80 -11.96 -0.68
N GLU A 36 9.01 -12.69 -1.78
CA GLU A 36 9.91 -13.86 -1.76
C GLU A 36 11.34 -13.48 -1.36
N GLU A 37 11.88 -12.41 -1.96
CA GLU A 37 13.21 -11.85 -1.65
C GLU A 37 13.34 -11.52 -0.15
N LYS A 38 12.43 -10.71 0.39
CA LYS A 38 12.49 -10.23 1.78
C LYS A 38 12.18 -11.29 2.81
N THR A 39 11.50 -12.36 2.41
CA THR A 39 11.21 -13.50 3.27
C THR A 39 12.23 -14.63 3.10
N GLN A 40 13.28 -14.42 2.30
CA GLN A 40 14.32 -15.40 2.01
C GLN A 40 13.74 -16.75 1.54
N GLY A 41 12.72 -16.69 0.68
CA GLY A 41 12.07 -17.88 0.12
C GLY A 41 11.03 -18.57 1.02
N ARG A 42 10.76 -18.06 2.23
CA ARG A 42 9.71 -18.62 3.10
C ARG A 42 8.33 -18.58 2.45
N PHE A 43 8.04 -17.52 1.70
CA PHE A 43 6.89 -17.45 0.81
C PHE A 43 7.38 -17.36 -0.62
N LYS A 44 7.04 -18.36 -1.43
CA LYS A 44 7.28 -18.35 -2.87
C LYS A 44 6.34 -17.38 -3.56
N ARG A 45 6.75 -16.79 -4.69
CA ARG A 45 5.96 -15.86 -5.49
C ARG A 45 4.51 -16.33 -5.70
N ASP A 46 4.32 -17.60 -6.03
CA ASP A 46 3.03 -18.23 -6.29
C ASP A 46 2.16 -18.45 -5.04
N GLN A 47 2.75 -18.39 -3.85
CA GLN A 47 2.05 -18.45 -2.57
C GLN A 47 1.54 -17.08 -2.10
N VAL A 48 2.09 -15.99 -2.66
CA VAL A 48 1.69 -14.61 -2.36
C VAL A 48 0.45 -14.25 -3.16
N GLN A 49 -0.62 -13.88 -2.47
CA GLN A 49 -1.88 -13.50 -3.12
C GLN A 49 -1.80 -12.09 -3.70
N SER A 50 -2.61 -11.82 -4.72
CA SER A 50 -2.72 -10.48 -5.29
C SER A 50 -4.18 -10.05 -5.47
N ILE A 51 -4.48 -8.87 -4.97
CA ILE A 51 -5.68 -8.11 -5.35
C ILE A 51 -5.27 -7.21 -6.52
N THR A 52 -5.87 -7.46 -7.69
CA THR A 52 -5.55 -6.75 -8.93
C THR A 52 -6.22 -5.38 -8.95
N ILE A 53 -5.81 -4.53 -9.90
CA ILE A 53 -6.45 -3.23 -10.07
C ILE A 53 -7.88 -3.38 -10.61
N GLU A 54 -8.18 -4.46 -11.34
CA GLU A 54 -9.53 -4.80 -11.81
C GLU A 54 -10.43 -5.25 -10.67
N ASP A 55 -9.93 -6.06 -9.73
CA ASP A 55 -10.67 -6.45 -8.52
C ASP A 55 -11.14 -5.19 -7.78
N ILE A 56 -10.27 -4.19 -7.69
CA ILE A 56 -10.55 -2.90 -7.05
C ILE A 56 -11.56 -2.08 -7.86
N ARG A 57 -11.26 -1.80 -9.14
CA ARG A 57 -12.01 -0.80 -9.92
C ARG A 57 -13.33 -1.31 -10.51
N LYS A 58 -13.42 -2.61 -10.77
CA LYS A 58 -14.63 -3.24 -11.34
C LYS A 58 -15.38 -4.03 -10.28
N GLY A 59 -14.65 -4.73 -9.41
CA GLY A 59 -15.23 -5.55 -8.36
C GLY A 59 -15.64 -4.77 -7.11
N GLY A 60 -14.93 -3.68 -6.80
CA GLY A 60 -15.22 -2.85 -5.64
C GLY A 60 -14.95 -3.54 -4.30
N PRO A 61 -15.44 -2.97 -3.19
CA PRO A 61 -15.19 -3.47 -1.84
C PRO A 61 -15.62 -4.93 -1.63
N ASP A 62 -16.69 -5.37 -2.28
CA ASP A 62 -17.22 -6.73 -2.13
C ASP A 62 -16.26 -7.81 -2.66
N ILE A 63 -15.65 -7.57 -3.82
CA ILE A 63 -14.66 -8.51 -4.38
C ILE A 63 -13.38 -8.50 -3.53
N VAL A 64 -12.95 -7.31 -3.08
CA VAL A 64 -11.82 -7.19 -2.15
C VAL A 64 -12.07 -8.01 -0.89
N ARG A 65 -13.23 -7.81 -0.24
CA ARG A 65 -13.64 -8.55 0.96
C ARG A 65 -13.57 -10.04 0.73
N LYS A 66 -14.20 -10.54 -0.35
CA LYS A 66 -14.22 -11.98 -0.68
C LYS A 66 -12.81 -12.54 -0.83
N LYS A 67 -11.89 -11.82 -1.49
CA LYS A 67 -10.49 -12.25 -1.62
C LYS A 67 -9.73 -12.25 -0.30
N LEU A 68 -9.97 -11.24 0.55
CA LEU A 68 -9.39 -11.21 1.89
C LEU A 68 -9.93 -12.35 2.77
N ALA A 69 -11.21 -12.71 2.60
CA ALA A 69 -11.85 -13.82 3.32
C ALA A 69 -11.21 -15.18 3.00
N THR A 70 -10.67 -15.38 1.79
CA THR A 70 -10.02 -16.64 1.41
C THR A 70 -8.57 -16.76 1.88
N LEU A 71 -7.95 -15.69 2.41
CA LEU A 71 -6.57 -15.75 2.88
C LEU A 71 -6.41 -16.69 4.07
N SER A 72 -5.40 -17.57 3.97
CA SER A 72 -4.97 -18.40 5.09
C SER A 72 -4.14 -17.60 6.10
N LYS A 73 -3.92 -18.17 7.29
CA LYS A 73 -3.22 -17.49 8.39
C LYS A 73 -1.80 -17.10 7.97
N LEU A 74 -1.43 -15.83 8.18
CA LEU A 74 -0.13 -15.25 7.84
C LEU A 74 0.23 -15.30 6.34
N GLN A 75 -0.73 -15.57 5.45
CA GLN A 75 -0.48 -15.54 4.02
C GLN A 75 -0.30 -14.10 3.51
N PRO A 76 0.83 -13.76 2.88
CA PRO A 76 1.04 -12.44 2.32
C PRO A 76 0.08 -12.17 1.16
N CYS A 77 -0.43 -10.93 1.09
CA CYS A 77 -1.26 -10.45 0.00
C CYS A 77 -0.80 -9.06 -0.44
N VAL A 78 -0.53 -8.91 -1.73
CA VAL A 78 -0.18 -7.64 -2.36
C VAL A 78 -1.44 -7.01 -2.95
N VAL A 79 -1.61 -5.70 -2.78
CA VAL A 79 -2.71 -4.96 -3.39
C VAL A 79 -2.17 -3.97 -4.42
N ASN A 80 -2.75 -3.99 -5.62
CA ASN A 80 -2.43 -3.02 -6.66
C ASN A 80 -3.33 -1.79 -6.51
N ALA A 81 -2.73 -0.61 -6.54
CA ALA A 81 -3.44 0.66 -6.48
C ALA A 81 -2.58 1.77 -7.09
N VAL A 82 -3.24 2.75 -7.72
CA VAL A 82 -2.57 3.89 -8.38
C VAL A 82 -3.01 5.22 -7.77
N THR A 83 -4.24 5.27 -7.24
CA THR A 83 -4.86 6.48 -6.71
C THR A 83 -5.38 6.28 -5.28
N LEU A 84 -5.67 7.38 -4.59
CA LEU A 84 -6.31 7.32 -3.27
C LEU A 84 -7.69 6.63 -3.32
N ARG A 85 -8.41 6.77 -4.44
CA ARG A 85 -9.70 6.09 -4.65
C ARG A 85 -9.54 4.56 -4.63
N ASP A 86 -8.49 4.05 -5.26
CA ASP A 86 -8.18 2.61 -5.24
C ASP A 86 -7.93 2.15 -3.78
N MET A 87 -7.21 2.95 -2.99
CA MET A 87 -6.95 2.68 -1.57
C MET A 87 -8.22 2.76 -0.70
N GLN A 88 -9.15 3.67 -1.01
CA GLN A 88 -10.44 3.76 -0.30
C GLN A 88 -11.30 2.52 -0.53
N VAL A 89 -11.33 1.99 -1.75
CA VAL A 89 -12.02 0.71 -2.05
C VAL A 89 -11.38 -0.44 -1.27
N LEU A 90 -10.04 -0.51 -1.24
CA LEU A 90 -9.33 -1.49 -0.40
C LEU A 90 -9.71 -1.34 1.08
N ALA A 91 -9.71 -0.11 1.60
CA ALA A 91 -10.03 0.16 2.99
C ALA A 91 -11.44 -0.32 3.36
N LEU A 92 -12.44 -0.03 2.53
CA LEU A 92 -13.81 -0.51 2.73
C LEU A 92 -13.89 -2.04 2.69
N GLY A 93 -13.27 -2.69 1.71
CA GLY A 93 -13.27 -4.15 1.61
C GLY A 93 -12.55 -4.82 2.79
N LEU A 94 -11.50 -4.19 3.31
CA LEU A 94 -10.76 -4.64 4.50
C LEU A 94 -11.60 -4.50 5.77
N LEU A 95 -12.26 -3.35 5.97
CA LEU A 95 -13.18 -3.13 7.10
C LEU A 95 -14.33 -4.14 7.09
N ASP A 96 -14.87 -4.41 5.91
CA ASP A 96 -15.91 -5.42 5.73
C ASP A 96 -15.40 -6.84 6.04
N ALA A 97 -14.18 -7.19 5.66
CA ALA A 97 -13.60 -8.50 5.99
C ALA A 97 -13.34 -8.65 7.50
N GLU A 98 -12.94 -7.56 8.17
CA GLU A 98 -12.77 -7.52 9.63
C GLU A 98 -14.13 -7.67 10.33
N ALA A 99 -15.16 -6.95 9.89
CA ALA A 99 -16.47 -6.91 10.55
C ALA A 99 -17.33 -8.15 10.24
N LYS A 100 -17.41 -8.56 8.97
CA LYS A 100 -18.33 -9.60 8.50
C LYS A 100 -17.73 -10.99 8.52
N ASP A 101 -16.43 -11.11 8.22
CA ASP A 101 -15.72 -12.40 8.10
C ASP A 101 -14.71 -12.64 9.25
N GLN A 102 -14.69 -11.76 10.25
CA GLN A 102 -13.85 -11.83 11.46
C GLN A 102 -12.36 -12.02 11.15
N LYS A 103 -11.90 -11.50 10.01
CA LYS A 103 -10.48 -11.54 9.65
C LYS A 103 -9.69 -10.59 10.53
N ARG A 104 -8.50 -11.03 10.91
CA ARG A 104 -7.49 -10.17 11.56
C ARG A 104 -6.35 -9.98 10.58
N ILE A 105 -6.24 -8.79 10.02
CA ILE A 105 -5.29 -8.49 8.94
C ILE A 105 -4.18 -7.59 9.47
N LEU A 106 -2.93 -8.03 9.32
CA LEU A 106 -1.76 -7.19 9.54
C LEU A 106 -1.48 -6.40 8.26
N VAL A 107 -1.50 -5.07 8.35
CA VAL A 107 -1.21 -4.20 7.21
C VAL A 107 0.19 -3.62 7.32
N ARG A 108 0.98 -3.78 6.25
CA ARG A 108 2.24 -3.07 6.04
C ARG A 108 2.07 -2.12 4.85
N SER A 109 2.04 -0.82 5.11
CA SER A 109 1.70 0.20 4.10
C SER A 109 2.52 1.48 4.27
N ALA A 110 2.45 2.35 3.26
CA ALA A 110 2.82 3.75 3.38
C ALA A 110 1.65 4.60 3.93
N ALA A 111 1.90 5.90 4.10
CA ALA A 111 0.97 6.85 4.73
C ALA A 111 -0.41 6.93 4.02
N SER A 112 -0.46 6.83 2.69
CA SER A 112 -1.70 7.01 1.92
C SER A 112 -2.79 6.00 2.29
N PHE A 113 -2.43 4.77 2.67
CA PHE A 113 -3.42 3.80 3.12
C PHE A 113 -4.01 4.18 4.48
N VAL A 114 -3.19 4.69 5.41
CA VAL A 114 -3.68 5.16 6.72
C VAL A 114 -4.69 6.27 6.52
N GLN A 115 -4.39 7.24 5.66
CA GLN A 115 -5.32 8.30 5.28
C GLN A 115 -6.65 7.76 4.75
N ALA A 116 -6.59 6.83 3.79
CA ALA A 116 -7.77 6.21 3.21
C ALA A 116 -8.60 5.44 4.26
N ARG A 117 -7.94 4.68 5.14
CA ARG A 117 -8.57 3.84 6.15
C ARG A 117 -9.36 4.64 7.19
N ILE A 118 -8.82 5.78 7.62
CA ILE A 118 -9.49 6.63 8.62
C ILE A 118 -10.43 7.66 7.99
N GLY A 119 -10.57 7.67 6.65
CA GLY A 119 -11.39 8.64 5.94
C GLY A 119 -10.88 10.09 6.02
N LEU A 120 -9.57 10.29 6.21
CA LEU A 120 -9.01 11.64 6.37
C LEU A 120 -8.99 12.39 5.02
N PRO A 121 -9.68 13.54 4.89
CA PRO A 121 -9.67 14.32 3.66
C PRO A 121 -8.28 14.86 3.35
N LYS A 122 -7.99 15.06 2.06
CA LYS A 122 -6.73 15.65 1.61
C LYS A 122 -6.64 17.09 2.11
N LYS A 123 -5.58 17.40 2.85
CA LYS A 123 -5.26 18.79 3.21
C LYS A 123 -4.57 19.49 2.03
N PRO A 124 -4.83 20.79 1.81
CA PRO A 124 -4.09 21.57 0.84
C PRO A 124 -2.61 21.67 1.25
N LEU A 125 -1.75 22.07 0.30
CA LEU A 125 -0.38 22.43 0.63
C LEU A 125 -0.39 23.59 1.63
N LEU A 126 0.60 23.62 2.53
CA LEU A 126 0.80 24.76 3.41
C LEU A 126 1.10 25.99 2.56
N ASN A 127 0.43 27.10 2.85
CA ASN A 127 0.77 28.40 2.29
C ASN A 127 1.72 29.15 3.25
N ALA A 128 2.33 30.22 2.75
CA ALA A 128 3.29 31.02 3.54
C ALA A 128 2.67 31.51 4.86
N ASP A 129 1.40 31.94 4.85
CA ASP A 129 0.71 32.42 6.05
C ASP A 129 0.55 31.33 7.11
N THR A 130 0.23 30.10 6.69
CA THR A 130 0.12 28.96 7.60
C THR A 130 1.47 28.65 8.22
N ILE A 131 2.54 28.67 7.44
CA ILE A 131 3.91 28.44 7.94
C ILE A 131 4.29 29.53 8.96
N ASN A 132 4.06 30.80 8.63
CA ASN A 132 4.39 31.92 9.52
C ASN A 132 3.56 31.94 10.81
N SER A 133 2.35 31.38 10.78
CA SER A 133 1.49 31.24 11.96
C SER A 133 1.90 30.10 12.91
N LEU A 134 2.76 29.17 12.47
CA LEU A 134 3.24 28.03 13.25
C LEU A 134 4.44 28.38 14.16
N ASN A 135 4.52 29.62 14.67
CA ASN A 135 5.52 30.06 15.64
C ASN A 135 5.41 29.27 16.96
N SER A 136 5.95 28.06 16.97
CA SER A 136 6.19 27.24 18.15
C SER A 136 7.69 27.14 18.36
N SER A 137 8.14 27.41 19.60
CA SER A 137 9.54 27.36 20.06
C SER A 137 10.17 25.95 20.05
N ASN A 138 9.58 24.99 19.34
CA ASN A 138 9.94 23.59 19.37
C ASN A 138 10.25 23.10 17.94
N GLY A 139 11.38 23.54 17.42
CA GLY A 139 12.09 22.94 16.29
C GLY A 139 13.57 22.90 16.67
N GLY A 140 14.21 21.75 16.51
CA GLY A 140 15.55 21.45 17.06
C GLY A 140 16.68 22.36 16.59
#